data_AF-A0A4Y9QC95-F1
#
_entry.id   AF-A0A4Y9QC95-F1
#
_cell.length_a   1.000
_cell.length_b   1.000
_cell.length_c   1.000
_cell.angle_alpha   90.00
_cell.angle_beta   90.00
_cell.angle_gamma   90.00
#
_symmetry.space_group_name_H-M   'P 1'
#
loop_
_entity.id
_entity.type
_entity.pdbx_description
1 polymer ?
#
loop_
_entity_poly.entity_id
_entity_poly.type
_entity_poly.pdbx_seq_one_letter_code
_entity_poly.pdbx_strand_id
1 'polypeptide(L)'
;MFSSIGWGEIVVLGLAALFIFGPERLPHLARDAAAGLKRARGAMTGARGQLHDVLGPDFDHLKDVDLRQYHPRSMLRRALIDEDDDPSGRDTGTVAHLAAGRARVADGQRSPHDDEAT
;
A
#
# COMPACT_ATOMS: atom_id res chain seq x y z
N MET A 1 -21.23 20.39 2.64
CA MET A 1 -22.52 19.67 2.51
C MET A 1 -22.80 18.67 3.63
N PHE A 2 -21.82 18.34 4.49
CA PHE A 2 -22.01 17.46 5.66
C PHE A 2 -22.37 18.21 6.96
N SER A 3 -22.42 19.54 6.93
CA SER A 3 -22.66 20.39 8.11
C SER A 3 -24.08 20.31 8.67
N SER A 4 -24.99 19.61 7.99
CA SER A 4 -26.38 19.33 8.40
C SER A 4 -26.56 17.95 9.04
N ILE A 5 -25.49 17.18 9.24
CA ILE A 5 -25.56 15.89 9.96
C ILE A 5 -25.78 16.18 11.46
N GLY A 6 -27.04 16.32 11.84
CA GLY A 6 -27.42 16.52 13.23
C GLY A 6 -27.24 15.24 14.05
N TRP A 7 -27.27 15.38 15.37
CA TRP A 7 -27.24 14.23 16.30
C TRP A 7 -28.32 13.19 15.99
N GLY A 8 -29.50 13.63 15.51
CA GLY A 8 -30.58 12.72 15.10
C GLY A 8 -30.20 11.80 13.94
N GLU A 9 -29.51 12.32 12.92
CA GLU A 9 -29.09 11.52 11.76
C GLU A 9 -28.01 10.50 12.15
N ILE A 10 -27.11 10.83 13.07
CA ILE A 10 -26.13 9.88 13.61
C ILE A 10 -26.83 8.72 14.33
N VAL A 11 -27.90 8.99 15.08
CA VAL A 11 -28.70 7.93 15.72
C VAL A 11 -29.38 7.06 14.67
N VAL A 12 -29.96 7.65 13.63
CA VAL A 12 -30.59 6.92 12.53
C VAL A 12 -29.58 6.02 11.81
N LEU A 13 -28.39 6.54 11.48
CA LEU A 13 -27.32 5.77 10.86
C LEU A 13 -26.81 4.65 11.79
N GLY A 14 -26.71 4.92 13.08
CA GLY A 14 -26.35 3.93 14.09
C GLY A 14 -27.36 2.78 14.14
N LEU A 15 -28.66 3.09 14.17
CA LEU A 15 -29.74 2.10 14.14
C LEU A 15 -29.77 1.34 12.82
N ALA A 16 -29.59 2.02 11.68
CA ALA A 16 -29.54 1.38 10.37
C ALA A 16 -28.34 0.42 10.27
N ALA A 17 -27.16 0.82 10.74
CA ALA A 17 -26.00 -0.05 10.81
C ALA A 17 -26.27 -1.25 11.74
N LEU A 18 -26.88 -1.02 12.90
CA LEU A 18 -27.25 -2.08 13.84
C LEU A 18 -28.23 -3.07 13.22
N PHE A 19 -29.16 -2.60 12.40
CA PHE A 19 -30.14 -3.43 11.71
C PHE A 19 -29.51 -4.24 10.57
N ILE A 20 -28.68 -3.61 9.73
CA ILE A 20 -28.05 -4.25 8.55
C ILE A 20 -27.02 -5.30 8.99
N PHE A 21 -26.16 -4.95 9.95
CA PHE A 21 -25.05 -5.81 10.36
C PHE A 21 -25.40 -6.68 11.58
N GLY A 22 -26.41 -6.30 12.36
CA GLY A 22 -26.81 -6.95 13.60
C GLY A 22 -26.09 -6.36 14.84
N PRO A 23 -26.80 -6.22 15.99
CA PRO A 23 -26.26 -5.61 17.20
C PRO A 23 -25.08 -6.35 17.83
N GLU A 24 -25.02 -7.66 17.64
CA GLU A 24 -23.96 -8.48 18.23
C GLU A 24 -22.66 -8.43 17.41
N ARG A 25 -22.74 -8.13 16.10
CA ARG A 25 -21.60 -8.22 15.18
C ARG A 25 -20.82 -6.92 15.08
N LEU A 26 -21.48 -5.77 15.09
CA LEU A 26 -20.82 -4.46 15.05
C LEU A 26 -19.77 -4.24 16.15
N PRO A 27 -20.04 -4.48 17.45
CA PRO A 27 -19.04 -4.24 18.48
C PRO A 27 -17.85 -5.21 18.36
N HIS A 28 -18.06 -6.43 17.88
CA HIS A 28 -16.99 -7.39 17.64
C HIS A 28 -16.10 -6.94 16.47
N LEU A 29 -16.70 -6.60 15.33
CA LEU A 29 -15.99 -6.09 14.16
C LEU A 29 -15.21 -4.80 14.45
N ALA A 30 -15.80 -3.89 15.22
CA ALA A 30 -15.14 -2.65 15.64
C ALA A 30 -13.92 -2.93 16.52
N ARG A 31 -13.99 -3.91 17.43
CA ARG A 31 -12.86 -4.33 18.26
C ARG A 31 -11.76 -4.95 17.42
N ASP A 32 -12.11 -5.79 16.45
CA ASP A 32 -11.13 -6.43 15.57
C ASP A 32 -10.43 -5.42 14.66
N ALA A 33 -11.19 -4.48 14.08
CA ALA A 33 -10.65 -3.39 13.30
C ALA A 33 -9.73 -2.48 14.14
N ALA A 34 -10.15 -2.13 15.36
CA ALA A 34 -9.34 -1.33 16.27
C ALA A 34 -8.04 -2.06 16.69
N ALA A 35 -8.13 -3.37 16.96
CA ALA A 35 -6.97 -4.19 17.28
C ALA A 35 -6.03 -4.32 16.08
N GLY A 36 -6.56 -4.51 14.87
CA GLY A 36 -5.81 -4.50 13.61
C GLY A 36 -5.09 -3.17 13.39
N LEU A 37 -5.80 -2.06 13.58
CA LEU A 37 -5.24 -0.72 13.44
C LEU A 37 -4.13 -0.44 14.48
N LYS A 38 -4.32 -0.89 15.73
CA LYS A 38 -3.30 -0.78 16.79
C LYS A 38 -2.05 -1.57 16.43
N ARG A 39 -2.21 -2.80 15.92
CA ARG A 39 -1.09 -3.63 15.45
C ARG A 39 -0.40 -3.00 14.23
N ALA A 40 -1.15 -2.48 13.27
CA ALA A 40 -0.61 -1.79 12.11
C ALA A 40 0.20 -0.55 12.53
N ARG A 41 -0.35 0.28 13.43
CA ARG A 41 0.37 1.44 13.99
C ARG A 41 1.63 1.01 14.74
N GLY A 42 1.54 -0.03 15.57
CA GLY A 42 2.69 -0.59 16.29
C GLY A 42 3.77 -1.12 15.35
N ALA A 43 3.39 -1.80 14.27
CA ALA A 43 4.31 -2.30 13.25
C ALA A 43 4.96 -1.16 12.47
N MET A 44 4.22 -0.11 12.11
CA MET A 44 4.76 1.10 11.46
C MET A 44 5.75 1.84 12.36
N THR A 45 5.44 1.98 13.66
CA THR A 45 6.33 2.60 14.64
C THR A 45 7.56 1.73 14.92
N GLY A 46 7.39 0.40 15.03
CA GLY A 46 8.48 -0.55 15.24
C GLY A 46 9.43 -0.64 14.05
N ALA A 47 8.89 -0.66 12.82
CA ALA A 47 9.69 -0.61 11.60
C ALA A 47 10.44 0.72 11.49
N ARG A 48 9.82 1.85 11.82
CA ARG A 48 10.52 3.15 11.88
C ARG A 48 11.62 3.16 12.95
N GLY A 49 11.41 2.51 14.10
CA GLY A 49 12.41 2.35 15.15
C GLY A 49 13.61 1.53 14.68
N GLN A 50 13.36 0.36 14.08
CA GLN A 50 14.43 -0.49 13.52
C GLN A 50 15.17 0.19 12.36
N LEU A 51 14.46 0.93 11.49
CA LEU A 51 15.10 1.72 10.44
C LEU A 51 15.93 2.86 11.04
N HIS A 52 15.46 3.53 12.09
CA HIS A 52 16.23 4.58 12.77
C HIS A 52 17.48 4.03 13.47
N ASP A 53 17.37 2.87 14.12
CA ASP A 53 18.51 2.22 14.80
C ASP A 53 19.57 1.72 13.81
N VAL A 54 19.15 1.32 12.59
CA VAL A 54 20.05 0.81 11.54
C VAL A 54 20.61 1.91 10.64
N LEU A 55 19.86 2.99 10.38
CA LEU A 55 20.27 4.09 9.51
C LEU A 55 20.86 5.30 10.26
N GLY A 56 20.74 5.36 11.58
CA GLY A 56 21.39 6.39 12.39
C GLY A 56 21.07 7.84 11.95
N PRO A 57 21.94 8.83 12.29
CA PRO A 57 21.77 10.25 11.97
C PRO A 57 21.52 10.56 10.49
N ASP A 58 21.85 9.64 9.59
CA ASP A 58 21.65 9.79 8.15
C ASP A 58 20.16 9.79 7.75
N PHE A 59 19.25 9.23 8.57
CA PHE A 59 17.80 9.34 8.31
C PHE A 59 17.28 10.76 8.50
N ASP A 60 17.82 11.54 9.45
CA ASP A 60 17.45 12.94 9.61
C ASP A 60 18.00 13.78 8.44
N HIS A 61 19.19 13.46 7.91
CA HIS A 61 19.70 14.05 6.68
C HIS A 61 18.88 13.66 5.44
N LEU A 62 18.36 12.43 5.36
CA LEU A 62 17.46 11.96 4.29
C LEU A 62 16.04 12.52 4.38
N LYS A 63 15.59 12.97 5.57
CA LYS A 63 14.32 13.69 5.70
C LYS A 63 14.41 15.13 5.20
N ASP A 64 15.59 15.74 5.29
CA ASP A 64 15.87 17.06 4.70
C ASP A 64 16.08 16.98 3.17
N VAL A 65 16.63 15.87 2.67
CA VAL A 65 16.67 15.56 1.23
C VAL A 65 15.31 15.03 0.78
N ASP A 66 14.42 15.97 0.50
CA ASP A 66 13.02 15.87 0.03
C ASP A 66 12.60 14.54 -0.64
N LEU A 67 12.35 13.52 0.19
CA LEU A 67 11.78 12.20 -0.20
C LEU A 67 10.43 12.32 -0.93
N ARG A 68 9.76 13.48 -0.86
CA ARG A 68 8.50 13.72 -1.56
C ARG A 68 8.68 13.80 -3.08
N GLN A 69 9.88 14.15 -3.54
CA GLN A 69 10.18 14.24 -4.97
C GLN A 69 10.37 12.88 -5.63
N TYR A 70 10.63 11.83 -4.84
CA TYR A 70 10.82 10.44 -5.28
C TYR A 70 9.59 9.54 -5.08
N HIS A 71 8.40 10.11 -4.86
CA HIS A 71 7.19 9.31 -4.78
C HIS A 71 6.81 8.71 -6.14
N PRO A 72 6.45 7.41 -6.21
CA PRO A 72 6.10 6.76 -7.48
C PRO A 72 4.89 7.41 -8.15
N ARG A 73 4.00 8.05 -7.38
CA ARG A 73 2.88 8.83 -7.92
C ARG A 73 3.32 10.13 -8.58
N SER A 74 4.38 10.78 -8.10
CA SER A 74 4.94 11.97 -8.77
C SER A 74 5.74 11.57 -10.00
N MET A 75 6.44 10.42 -9.99
CA MET A 75 7.06 9.86 -11.20
C MET A 75 6.02 9.50 -12.25
N LEU A 76 4.92 8.83 -11.87
CA LEU A 76 3.86 8.47 -12.79
C LEU A 76 3.11 9.72 -13.31
N ARG A 77 2.88 10.72 -12.46
CA ARG A 77 2.29 11.99 -12.89
C ARG A 77 3.22 12.76 -13.84
N ARG A 78 4.53 12.72 -13.62
CA ARG A 78 5.52 13.29 -14.55
C ARG A 78 5.47 12.52 -15.86
N ALA A 79 5.53 11.19 -15.84
CA ALA A 79 5.42 10.37 -17.05
C ALA A 79 4.10 10.62 -17.82
N LEU A 80 2.96 10.79 -17.14
CA LEU A 80 1.71 11.12 -17.82
C LEU A 80 1.65 12.56 -18.36
N ILE A 81 2.22 13.55 -17.66
CA ILE A 81 2.18 14.96 -18.09
C ILE A 81 3.24 15.25 -19.17
N ASP A 82 4.39 14.58 -19.11
CA ASP A 82 5.48 14.71 -20.09
C ASP A 82 5.17 13.94 -21.39
N GLU A 83 4.34 12.89 -21.31
CA GLU A 83 3.88 12.10 -22.47
C GLU A 83 2.70 12.73 -23.22
N ASP A 84 2.00 13.70 -22.62
CA ASP A 84 0.97 14.48 -23.32
C ASP A 84 1.58 15.49 -24.33
N ASP A 85 2.90 15.73 -24.31
CA ASP A 85 3.63 16.60 -25.25
C ASP A 85 4.36 15.84 -26.40
N ASP A 86 4.34 14.49 -26.43
CA ASP A 86 4.87 13.68 -27.55
C ASP A 86 3.77 12.80 -28.20
N PRO A 87 3.24 13.17 -29.39
CA PRO A 87 2.16 12.46 -30.05
C PRO A 87 2.61 11.17 -30.78
N SER A 88 3.53 10.38 -30.19
CA SER A 88 4.24 9.30 -30.89
C SER A 88 4.34 7.98 -30.10
N GLY A 89 3.24 7.22 -30.04
CA GLY A 89 3.31 5.74 -30.15
C GLY A 89 3.69 4.89 -28.92
N ARG A 90 2.69 4.65 -28.05
CA ARG A 90 2.41 3.45 -27.22
C ARG A 90 3.48 2.34 -27.10
N ASP A 91 3.98 2.12 -25.88
CA ASP A 91 4.64 0.86 -25.47
C ASP A 91 3.72 -0.05 -24.65
N THR A 92 2.85 -0.78 -25.35
CA THR A 92 2.00 -1.83 -24.79
C THR A 92 2.79 -3.13 -24.44
N GLY A 93 4.11 -3.14 -24.66
CA GLY A 93 4.98 -4.32 -24.50
C GLY A 93 5.44 -4.58 -23.06
N THR A 94 5.58 -3.55 -22.23
CA THR A 94 6.17 -3.66 -20.88
C THR A 94 5.27 -4.43 -19.92
N VAL A 95 3.95 -4.27 -20.04
CA VAL A 95 2.96 -5.00 -19.21
C VAL A 95 2.87 -6.49 -19.56
N ALA A 96 3.11 -6.85 -20.82
CA ALA A 96 3.10 -8.25 -21.27
C ALA A 96 4.36 -9.00 -20.80
N HIS A 97 5.51 -8.33 -20.79
CA HIS A 97 6.77 -8.93 -20.33
C HIS A 97 6.76 -9.22 -18.81
N LEU A 98 6.13 -8.34 -18.02
CA LEU A 98 5.98 -8.54 -16.57
C LEU A 98 5.06 -9.73 -16.25
N ALA A 99 3.99 -9.93 -17.03
CA ALA A 99 3.06 -11.04 -16.87
C ALA A 99 3.71 -12.39 -17.24
N ALA A 100 4.52 -12.43 -18.30
CA ALA A 100 5.20 -13.64 -18.76
C ALA A 100 6.30 -14.12 -17.77
N GLY A 101 7.02 -13.19 -17.13
CA GLY A 101 8.02 -13.54 -16.12
C GLY A 101 7.43 -14.22 -14.88
N ARG A 102 6.22 -13.82 -14.49
CA ARG A 102 5.53 -14.37 -13.30
C ARG A 102 5.03 -15.81 -13.50
N ALA A 103 4.65 -16.17 -14.73
CA ALA A 103 4.17 -17.52 -15.05
C ALA A 103 5.30 -18.57 -15.03
N ARG A 104 6.52 -18.21 -15.46
CA ARG A 104 7.67 -19.13 -15.47
C ARG A 104 8.20 -19.49 -14.08
N VAL A 105 7.99 -18.62 -13.09
CA VAL A 105 8.42 -18.85 -11.69
C VAL A 105 7.48 -19.83 -10.96
N ALA A 106 6.23 -19.97 -11.42
CA ALA A 106 5.23 -20.80 -10.74
C ALA A 106 5.26 -22.29 -11.14
N ASP A 107 5.80 -22.65 -12.32
CA ASP A 107 5.61 -23.97 -12.93
C ASP A 107 6.81 -24.95 -12.83
N GLY A 108 7.70 -24.77 -11.84
CA GLY A 108 8.50 -25.88 -11.31
C GLY A 108 9.75 -26.33 -12.09
N GLN A 109 10.75 -25.47 -12.29
CA GLN A 109 12.10 -25.93 -12.66
C GLN A 109 12.98 -26.10 -11.40
N ARG A 110 13.26 -27.36 -11.03
CA ARG A 110 14.32 -27.75 -10.07
C ARG A 110 15.64 -27.11 -10.50
N SER A 111 16.39 -26.56 -9.55
CA SER A 111 17.80 -26.19 -9.76
C SER A 111 18.54 -27.45 -10.23
N PRO A 112 19.19 -27.45 -11.41
CA PRO A 112 20.08 -28.53 -11.79
C PRO A 112 21.20 -28.63 -10.76
N HIS A 113 21.37 -29.80 -10.15
CA HIS A 113 22.52 -30.10 -9.32
C HIS A 113 23.77 -30.13 -10.22
N ASP A 114 24.84 -29.51 -9.73
CA ASP A 114 26.13 -29.40 -10.40
C ASP A 114 27.00 -30.58 -9.95
N ASP A 115 27.05 -31.64 -10.78
CA ASP A 115 27.78 -32.87 -10.47
C ASP A 115 29.22 -32.87 -11.03
N GLU A 116 29.71 -31.74 -11.56
CA GLU A 116 31.01 -31.65 -12.26
C GLU A 116 32.03 -30.71 -11.60
N ALA A 117 31.90 -30.46 -10.29
CA ALA A 117 32.92 -29.76 -9.53
C ALA A 117 34.19 -30.63 -9.36
N THR A 118 35.15 -30.49 -10.28
CA THR A 118 36.60 -30.75 -10.10
C THR A 118 37.41 -29.79 -10.97
#